data_AF-A0A2S9B8Y1-F1
#
_entry.id   AF-A0A2S9B8Y1-F1
#
_cell.length_a   1.000
_cell.length_b   1.000
_cell.length_c   1.000
_cell.angle_alpha   90.00
_cell.angle_beta   90.00
_cell.angle_gamma   90.00
#
_symmetry.space_group_name_H-M   'P 1'
#
loop_
_entity.id
_entity.type
_entity.pdbx_description
1 polymer ?
#
loop_
_entity_poly.entity_id
_entity_poly.type
_entity_poly.pdbx_seq_one_letter_code
_entity_poly.pdbx_strand_id
1 'polypeptide(L)'
;MNPADLYKIRAALSDIFVDTGVDYPYIAREVEGYDPEQVKDILYAEVAVVCAWNLECVLPPVWTGFELDALNRDIEQMLLANTNSWIRRQLHKLHTAWLRFSYREVWAEITAHCKGWN
;
A
#
# COMPACT_ATOMS: atom_id res chain seq x y z
N MET A 1 13.03 -0.19 -9.22
CA MET A 1 12.32 1.09 -8.98
C MET A 1 13.25 2.02 -8.23
N ASN A 2 13.28 3.33 -8.54
CA ASN A 2 14.13 4.27 -7.80
C ASN A 2 13.41 4.73 -6.50
N PRO A 3 14.11 5.32 -5.51
CA PRO A 3 13.50 5.74 -4.25
C PRO A 3 12.39 6.80 -4.39
N ALA A 4 12.50 7.71 -5.36
CA ALA A 4 11.49 8.74 -5.60
C ALA A 4 10.19 8.15 -6.17
N ASP A 5 10.31 7.13 -7.03
CA ASP A 5 9.15 6.40 -7.56
C ASP A 5 8.47 5.62 -6.43
N LEU A 6 9.23 4.92 -5.58
CA LEU A 6 8.69 4.20 -4.41
C LEU A 6 7.91 5.14 -3.49
N TYR A 7 8.47 6.32 -3.20
CA TYR A 7 7.81 7.32 -2.36
C TYR A 7 6.45 7.72 -2.92
N LYS A 8 6.38 7.99 -4.25
CA LYS A 8 5.14 8.38 -4.93
C LYS A 8 4.11 7.24 -4.97
N ILE A 9 4.54 6.03 -5.32
CA ILE A 9 3.63 4.87 -5.41
C ILE A 9 3.07 4.52 -4.04
N ARG A 10 3.91 4.54 -2.98
CA ARG A 10 3.44 4.31 -1.60
C ARG A 10 2.42 5.36 -1.18
N ALA A 11 2.65 6.63 -1.51
CA ALA A 11 1.70 7.71 -1.24
C ALA A 11 0.36 7.47 -1.95
N ALA A 12 0.37 7.26 -3.27
CA ALA A 12 -0.85 7.04 -4.05
C ALA A 12 -1.64 5.81 -3.58
N LEU A 13 -0.96 4.71 -3.25
CA LEU A 13 -1.62 3.50 -2.75
C LEU A 13 -2.14 3.65 -1.32
N SER A 14 -1.56 4.55 -0.51
CA SER A 14 -2.01 4.78 0.87
C SER A 14 -3.37 5.47 0.94
N ASP A 15 -3.76 6.22 -0.10
CA ASP A 15 -5.05 6.91 -0.19
C ASP A 15 -6.25 5.94 -0.12
N ILE A 16 -6.04 4.67 -0.49
CA ILE A 16 -7.01 3.57 -0.36
C ILE A 16 -7.48 3.41 1.10
N PHE A 17 -6.62 3.74 2.07
CA PHE A 17 -6.86 3.55 3.49
C PHE A 17 -7.21 4.84 4.24
N VAL A 18 -7.41 5.95 3.51
CA VAL A 18 -7.73 7.27 4.09
C VAL A 18 -9.21 7.61 3.97
N ASP A 19 -9.86 7.22 2.86
CA ASP A 19 -11.19 7.72 2.49
C ASP A 19 -12.28 6.63 2.55
N THR A 20 -13.51 7.07 2.81
CA THR A 20 -14.75 6.31 2.59
C THR A 20 -15.18 6.23 1.12
N GLY A 21 -14.59 7.04 0.24
CA GLY A 21 -14.82 7.04 -1.21
C GLY A 21 -13.51 7.07 -2.02
N VAL A 22 -12.83 5.92 -2.10
CA VAL A 22 -11.53 5.77 -2.79
C VAL A 22 -11.60 6.20 -4.28
N ASP A 23 -10.74 7.13 -4.70
CA ASP A 23 -10.59 7.55 -6.11
C ASP A 23 -9.64 6.59 -6.87
N TYR A 24 -10.16 5.41 -7.22
CA TYR A 24 -9.41 4.42 -7.99
C TYR A 24 -8.89 4.95 -9.35
N PRO A 25 -9.64 5.76 -10.13
CA PRO A 25 -9.13 6.36 -11.36
C PRO A 25 -7.91 7.26 -11.15
N TYR A 26 -7.83 8.02 -10.06
CA TYR A 26 -6.63 8.79 -9.71
C TYR A 26 -5.46 7.87 -9.38
N ILE A 27 -5.67 6.90 -8.47
CA ILE A 27 -4.62 5.96 -8.04
C ILE A 27 -4.07 5.17 -9.24
N ALA A 28 -4.93 4.69 -10.13
CA ALA A 28 -4.54 3.99 -11.35
C ALA A 28 -3.63 4.84 -12.24
N ARG A 29 -3.94 6.13 -12.44
CA ARG A 29 -3.10 7.05 -13.23
C ARG A 29 -1.72 7.24 -12.63
N GLU A 30 -1.61 7.25 -11.30
CA GLU A 30 -0.31 7.39 -10.62
C GLU A 30 0.56 6.13 -10.74
N VAL A 31 -0.05 4.95 -10.96
CA VAL A 31 0.68 3.67 -10.98
C VAL A 31 0.78 2.99 -12.35
N GLU A 32 -0.05 3.32 -13.34
CA GLU A 32 -0.17 2.59 -14.62
C GLU A 32 1.13 2.53 -15.44
N GLY A 33 2.07 3.45 -15.21
CA GLY A 33 3.38 3.47 -15.87
C GLY A 33 4.41 2.47 -15.31
N TYR A 34 4.09 1.75 -14.24
CA TYR A 34 4.99 0.79 -13.59
C TYR A 34 4.57 -0.66 -13.83
N ASP A 35 5.45 -1.60 -13.46
CA ASP A 35 5.16 -3.02 -13.53
C ASP A 35 4.01 -3.42 -12.57
N PRO A 36 2.93 -4.07 -13.03
CA PRO A 36 1.77 -4.36 -12.20
C PRO A 36 2.10 -5.25 -11.00
N GLU A 37 2.97 -6.25 -11.16
CA GLU A 37 3.33 -7.14 -10.06
C GLU A 37 4.17 -6.41 -9.01
N GLN A 38 5.09 -5.51 -9.40
CA GLN A 38 5.78 -4.63 -8.45
C GLN A 38 4.81 -3.73 -7.67
N VAL A 39 3.84 -3.10 -8.35
CA VAL A 39 2.86 -2.24 -7.68
C VAL A 39 1.98 -3.05 -6.72
N LYS A 40 1.58 -4.26 -7.12
CA LYS A 40 0.82 -5.19 -6.29
C LYS A 40 1.60 -5.63 -5.06
N ASP A 41 2.89 -5.90 -5.20
CA ASP A 41 3.78 -6.21 -4.09
C ASP A 41 3.89 -5.02 -3.14
N ILE A 42 4.08 -3.80 -3.64
CA ILE A 42 4.12 -2.58 -2.80
C ILE A 42 2.78 -2.38 -2.08
N LEU A 43 1.65 -2.55 -2.76
CA LEU A 43 0.32 -2.42 -2.15
C LEU A 43 0.18 -3.36 -0.96
N TYR A 44 0.46 -4.66 -1.14
CA TYR A 44 0.11 -5.66 -0.13
C TYR A 44 1.21 -5.98 0.88
N ALA A 45 2.48 -5.85 0.50
CA ALA A 45 3.62 -6.15 1.35
C ALA A 45 4.20 -4.90 2.02
N GLU A 46 3.87 -3.70 1.55
CA GLU A 46 4.39 -2.46 2.14
C GLU A 46 3.26 -1.60 2.71
N VAL A 47 2.43 -1.05 1.84
CA VAL A 47 1.43 -0.03 2.19
C VAL A 47 0.34 -0.61 3.07
N ALA A 48 -0.34 -1.67 2.64
CA ALA A 48 -1.44 -2.27 3.40
C ALA A 48 -0.96 -2.80 4.76
N VAL A 49 0.29 -3.25 4.89
CA VAL A 49 0.80 -3.72 6.18
C VAL A 49 0.88 -2.61 7.21
N VAL A 50 1.24 -1.39 6.79
CA VAL A 50 1.30 -0.21 7.67
C VAL A 50 -0.07 0.45 7.81
N CYS A 51 -0.84 0.52 6.73
CA CYS A 51 -2.06 1.32 6.64
C CYS A 51 -3.34 0.56 7.02
N ALA A 52 -3.44 -0.76 6.81
CA ALA A 52 -4.70 -1.48 7.05
C ALA A 52 -5.12 -1.46 8.53
N TRP A 53 -4.16 -1.44 9.45
CA TRP A 53 -4.45 -1.32 10.88
C TRP A 53 -5.04 0.05 11.26
N ASN A 54 -4.76 1.11 10.50
CA ASN A 54 -5.34 2.43 10.76
C ASN A 54 -6.86 2.48 10.56
N LEU A 55 -7.45 1.51 9.85
CA LEU A 55 -8.92 1.39 9.73
C LEU A 55 -9.59 0.96 11.05
N GLU A 56 -8.83 0.42 12.00
CA GLU A 56 -9.33 0.00 13.31
C GLU A 56 -9.16 1.07 14.41
N CYS A 57 -8.45 2.17 14.10
CA CYS A 57 -8.33 3.31 15.01
C CYS A 57 -9.52 4.26 14.88
N VAL A 58 -9.97 4.82 16.02
CA VAL A 58 -10.92 5.93 16.02
C VAL A 58 -10.28 7.10 15.29
N LEU A 59 -10.72 7.34 14.06
CA LEU A 59 -10.24 8.47 13.27
C LEU A 59 -10.64 9.78 13.96
N PRO A 60 -9.75 10.79 13.97
CA PRO A 60 -10.12 12.11 14.45
C PRO A 60 -11.28 12.68 13.60
N PRO A 61 -12.10 13.58 14.16
CA PRO A 61 -13.21 14.21 13.42
C PRO A 61 -12.78 14.91 12.11
N VAL A 62 -11.50 15.28 12.00
CA VAL A 62 -10.86 15.74 10.77
C VAL A 62 -9.63 14.87 10.53
N TRP A 63 -9.76 13.87 9.66
CA TRP A 63 -8.66 13.05 9.17
C TRP A 63 -8.19 13.60 7.83
N THR A 64 -6.89 13.85 7.69
CA THR A 64 -6.29 14.45 6.47
C THR A 64 -5.43 13.45 5.69
N GLY A 65 -5.49 12.17 6.07
CA GLY A 65 -4.65 11.12 5.50
C GLY A 65 -3.35 10.90 6.26
N PHE A 66 -2.43 10.17 5.62
CA PHE A 66 -1.12 9.84 6.18
C PHE A 66 -0.14 10.99 5.98
N GLU A 67 0.70 11.24 6.99
CA GLU A 67 1.91 12.06 6.79
C GLU A 67 2.91 11.23 5.97
N LEU A 68 3.21 11.66 4.75
CA LEU A 68 3.89 10.85 3.75
C LEU A 68 5.33 10.49 4.15
N ASP A 69 6.04 11.39 4.83
CA ASP A 69 7.39 11.09 5.29
C ASP A 69 7.34 10.05 6.44
N ALA A 70 6.35 10.14 7.34
CA ALA A 70 6.12 9.15 8.38
C ALA A 70 5.75 7.78 7.79
N LEU A 71 4.82 7.73 6.84
CA LEU A 71 4.42 6.51 6.14
C LEU A 71 5.64 5.80 5.55
N ASN A 72 6.47 6.54 4.80
CA ASN A 72 7.66 5.96 4.17
C ASN A 72 8.69 5.50 5.22
N ARG A 73 8.92 6.29 6.29
CA ARG A 73 9.80 5.87 7.39
C ARG A 73 9.32 4.58 8.04
N ASP A 74 8.03 4.44 8.30
CA ASP A 74 7.45 3.26 8.95
C ASP A 74 7.55 2.02 8.07
N ILE A 75 7.30 2.17 6.76
CA ILE A 75 7.51 1.10 5.78
C ILE A 75 8.99 0.68 5.76
N GLU A 76 9.93 1.62 5.66
CA GLU A 76 11.37 1.29 5.63
C GLU A 76 11.83 0.60 6.93
N GLN A 77 11.35 1.06 8.09
CA GLN A 77 11.65 0.43 9.38
C GLN A 77 11.10 -1.00 9.44
N MET A 78 9.88 -1.22 8.96
CA MET A 78 9.29 -2.56 8.86
C MET A 78 10.13 -3.47 7.96
N LEU A 79 10.50 -3.00 6.76
CA LEU A 79 11.30 -3.77 5.80
C LEU A 79 12.67 -4.13 6.40
N LEU A 80 13.34 -3.17 7.03
CA LEU A 80 14.62 -3.39 7.72
C LEU A 80 14.47 -4.39 8.89
N ALA A 81 13.38 -4.34 9.64
CA ALA A 81 13.13 -5.32 10.70
C ALA A 81 12.92 -6.74 10.14
N ASN A 82 12.31 -6.87 8.96
CA ASN A 82 12.11 -8.13 8.26
C ASN A 82 13.42 -8.69 7.66
N THR A 83 14.38 -7.85 7.28
CA THR A 83 15.70 -8.33 6.87
C THR A 83 16.48 -8.90 8.05
N ASN A 84 16.35 -8.27 9.23
CA ASN A 84 17.12 -8.61 10.43
C ASN A 84 16.54 -9.78 11.25
N SER A 85 15.33 -10.25 10.94
CA SER A 85 14.71 -11.36 11.68
C SER A 85 13.91 -12.30 10.77
N TRP A 86 14.27 -13.58 10.77
CA TRP A 86 13.57 -14.61 10.01
C TRP A 86 12.11 -14.78 10.48
N ILE A 87 11.86 -14.76 11.80
CA ILE A 87 10.50 -14.87 12.34
C ILE A 87 9.63 -13.71 11.85
N ARG A 88 10.14 -12.47 11.93
CA ARG A 88 9.42 -11.29 11.43
C ARG A 88 9.14 -11.39 9.94
N ARG A 89 10.11 -11.86 9.15
CA ARG A 89 9.94 -12.11 7.72
C ARG A 89 8.82 -13.11 7.42
N GLN A 90 8.71 -14.19 8.18
CA GLN A 90 7.68 -15.20 7.97
C GLN A 90 6.29 -14.70 8.40
N LEU A 91 6.20 -14.00 9.54
CA LEU A 91 4.96 -13.33 9.96
C LEU A 91 4.50 -12.29 8.93
N HIS A 92 5.43 -11.51 8.40
CA HIS A 92 5.16 -10.51 7.37
C HIS A 92 4.61 -11.14 6.08
N LYS A 93 5.17 -12.27 5.63
CA LYS A 93 4.64 -13.02 4.48
C LYS A 93 3.22 -13.54 4.73
N LEU A 94 2.94 -14.07 5.92
CA LEU A 94 1.61 -14.54 6.28
C LEU A 94 0.61 -13.37 6.30
N HIS A 95 1.00 -12.24 6.89
CA HIS A 95 0.17 -11.04 6.91
C HIS A 95 -0.08 -10.49 5.51
N THR A 96 0.94 -10.43 4.66
CA THR A 96 0.83 -10.05 3.24
C THR A 96 -0.16 -10.96 2.49
N ALA A 97 -0.09 -12.27 2.71
CA ALA A 97 -1.01 -13.22 2.08
C ALA A 97 -2.46 -13.02 2.54
N TRP A 98 -2.66 -12.72 3.82
CA TRP A 98 -3.98 -12.36 4.34
C TRP A 98 -4.49 -11.04 3.75
N LEU A 99 -3.66 -9.99 3.68
CA LEU A 99 -4.02 -8.70 3.07
C LEU A 99 -4.39 -8.84 1.59
N ARG A 100 -3.63 -9.64 0.83
CA ARG A 100 -3.97 -9.99 -0.57
C ARG A 100 -5.35 -10.60 -0.68
N PHE A 101 -5.73 -11.47 0.24
CA PHE A 101 -7.03 -12.12 0.24
C PHE A 101 -8.15 -11.15 0.65
N SER A 102 -7.95 -10.41 1.73
CA SER A 102 -8.94 -9.49 2.31
C SER A 102 -9.23 -8.30 1.41
N TYR A 103 -8.20 -7.76 0.76
CA TYR A 103 -8.28 -6.57 -0.09
C TYR A 103 -8.12 -6.92 -1.58
N ARG A 104 -8.47 -8.14 -2.02
CA ARG A 104 -8.36 -8.53 -3.43
C ARG A 104 -9.18 -7.65 -4.38
N GLU A 105 -10.34 -7.19 -3.92
CA GLU A 105 -11.24 -6.34 -4.71
C GLU A 105 -10.60 -4.97 -4.96
N VAL A 106 -9.82 -4.44 -4.01
CA VAL A 106 -9.04 -3.20 -4.20
C VAL A 106 -8.10 -3.31 -5.41
N TRP A 107 -7.42 -4.44 -5.58
CA TRP A 107 -6.56 -4.66 -6.74
C TRP A 107 -7.36 -4.81 -8.04
N ALA A 108 -8.52 -5.45 -7.99
CA ALA A 108 -9.42 -5.53 -9.13
C ALA A 108 -9.90 -4.13 -9.57
N GLU A 109 -10.25 -3.25 -8.63
CA GLU A 109 -10.65 -1.87 -8.92
C GLU A 109 -9.50 -1.05 -9.54
N ILE A 110 -8.28 -1.10 -8.96
CA ILE A 110 -7.13 -0.38 -9.53
C ILE A 110 -6.87 -0.86 -10.98
N THR A 111 -6.79 -2.17 -11.19
CA THR A 111 -6.47 -2.74 -12.50
C THR A 111 -7.55 -2.47 -13.55
N ALA A 112 -8.83 -2.39 -13.15
CA ALA A 112 -9.92 -2.00 -14.05
C ALA A 112 -9.77 -0.58 -14.61
N HIS A 113 -9.01 0.29 -13.94
CA HIS A 113 -8.75 1.66 -14.35
C HIS A 113 -7.36 1.88 -14.99
N CYS A 114 -6.42 0.94 -14.84
CA CYS A 114 -5.09 1.03 -15.46
C CYS A 114 -5.15 0.68 -16.95
N LYS A 115 -4.49 1.48 -17.79
CA LYS A 115 -4.37 1.17 -19.23
C LYS A 115 -3.15 0.28 -19.49
N GLY A 116 -3.36 -0.81 -20.24
CA GLY A 116 -2.25 -1.68 -20.69
C GLY A 116 -1.79 -2.69 -19.65
N TRP A 117 -2.47 -2.77 -18.51
CA TRP A 117 -2.33 -3.86 -17.54
C TRP A 117 -3.36 -4.94 -17.92
N ASN A 118 -3.01 -5.77 -18.91
CA ASN A 118 -3.83 -6.90 -19.36
C ASN A 118 -3.44 -8.19 -18.64
#